data_AF-A0A925TK44-F1
#
_entry.id   AF-A0A925TK44-F1
#
_cell.length_a   1.000
_cell.length_b   1.000
_cell.length_c   1.000
_cell.angle_alpha   90.00
_cell.angle_beta   90.00
_cell.angle_gamma   90.00
#
_symmetry.space_group_name_H-M   'P 1'
#
loop_
_entity.id
_entity.type
_entity.pdbx_description
1 polymer ?
#
loop_
_entity_poly.entity_id
_entity_poly.type
_entity_poly.pdbx_seq_one_letter_code
_entity_poly.pdbx_strand_id
1 'polypeptide(L)' 'MAAVDVDRETVRARLRALGFDEVRFARVEPGFGPGLSAWIEAGYHADMNWMERTVPKRSDPALVLPGA' A
#
# COMPACT_ATOMS: atom_id res chain seq x y z
N MET A 1 19.53 -5.74 3.66
CA MET A 1 19.01 -5.59 5.03
C MET A 1 18.48 -6.94 5.45
N ALA A 2 18.97 -7.52 6.55
CA ALA A 2 18.37 -8.72 7.10
C ALA A 2 16.92 -8.41 7.50
N ALA A 3 15.98 -9.30 7.16
CA ALA A 3 14.61 -9.19 7.64
C ALA A 3 14.66 -9.21 9.17
N VAL A 4 14.27 -8.11 9.81
CA VAL A 4 14.03 -8.12 11.24
C VAL A 4 12.80 -9.00 11.42
N ASP A 5 12.95 -10.10 12.16
CA ASP A 5 11.81 -10.94 12.51
C ASP A 5 11.00 -10.17 13.55
N VAL A 6 10.04 -9.38 13.05
CA VAL A 6 9.20 -8.53 13.87
C VAL A 6 7.99 -9.35 14.30
N ASP A 7 7.90 -9.62 15.61
CA ASP A 7 6.72 -10.22 16.20
C ASP A 7 5.49 -9.33 15.94
N ARG A 8 4.52 -9.89 15.20
CA ARG A 8 3.30 -9.20 14.80
C ARG A 8 2.46 -8.77 15.99
N GLU A 9 2.48 -9.54 17.08
CA GLU A 9 1.67 -9.23 18.26
C GLU A 9 2.28 -8.08 19.07
N THR A 10 3.60 -7.98 19.15
CA THR A 10 4.30 -6.81 19.68
C THR A 10 3.95 -5.54 18.90
N VAL A 11 3.93 -5.60 17.55
CA VAL A 11 3.54 -4.46 16.71
C VAL A 11 2.08 -4.08 16.95
N ARG A 12 1.18 -5.07 17.00
CA ARG A 12 -0.24 -4.85 17.25
C ARG A 12 -0.48 -4.16 18.60
N ALA A 13 0.18 -4.61 19.66
CA ALA A 13 0.07 -4.00 20.98
C ALA A 13 0.51 -2.53 20.97
N ARG A 14 1.65 -2.23 20.32
CA ARG A 14 2.14 -0.85 20.19
C ARG A 14 1.18 0.05 19.41
N LEU A 15 0.66 -0.43 18.28
CA LEU A 15 -0.29 0.34 17.47
C LEU A 15 -1.60 0.61 18.22
N ARG A 16 -2.13 -0.38 18.96
CA ARG A 16 -3.31 -0.16 19.81
C ARG A 16 -3.06 0.87 20.90
N ALA A 17 -1.88 0.85 21.53
CA ALA A 17 -1.50 1.86 22.52
C ALA A 17 -1.39 3.28 21.92
N LEU A 18 -1.15 3.39 20.61
CA LEU A 18 -1.16 4.66 19.86
C LEU A 18 -2.57 5.10 19.43
N GLY A 19 -3.61 4.28 19.68
CA GLY A 19 -5.01 4.61 19.37
C GLY A 19 -5.56 4.02 18.07
N PHE A 20 -4.87 3.06 17.43
CA PHE A 20 -5.46 2.32 16.32
C PHE A 20 -6.49 1.30 16.84
N ASP A 21 -7.74 1.40 16.37
CA ASP A 21 -8.83 0.48 16.76
C ASP A 21 -8.61 -0.94 16.20
N GLU A 22 -8.24 -1.03 14.92
CA GLU A 22 -8.06 -2.29 14.20
C GLU A 22 -6.69 -2.35 13.53
N VAL A 23 -6.02 -3.49 13.66
CA VAL A 23 -4.70 -3.75 13.07
C VAL A 23 -4.72 -5.11 12.43
N ARG A 24 -4.42 -5.22 11.13
CA ARG A 24 -4.29 -6.51 10.44
C ARG A 24 -3.06 -6.49 9.54
N PHE A 25 -2.57 -7.68 9.22
CA PHE A 25 -1.41 -7.89 8.37
C PHE A 25 -1.88 -8.67 7.15
N ALA A 26 -1.49 -8.20 5.97
CA ALA A 26 -1.72 -8.88 4.70
C ALA A 26 -0.38 -9.23 4.08
N ARG A 27 -0.35 -10.29 3.28
CA ARG A 27 0.78 -10.57 2.40
C ARG A 27 0.76 -9.57 1.24
N VAL A 28 1.93 -9.15 0.80
CA VAL A 28 2.06 -8.38 -0.44
C VAL A 28 1.77 -9.32 -1.59
N GLU A 29 0.67 -9.07 -2.30
CA GLU A 29 0.29 -9.80 -3.50
C GLU A 29 0.46 -8.87 -4.73
N PRO A 30 0.93 -9.38 -5.87
CA PRO A 30 1.03 -8.60 -7.09
C PRO A 30 -0.34 -8.11 -7.56
N GLY A 31 -0.38 -6.88 -8.08
CA GLY A 31 -1.51 -6.39 -8.86
C GLY A 31 -2.70 -5.96 -8.01
N PHE A 32 -2.72 -4.68 -7.63
CA PHE A 32 -3.98 -4.00 -7.48
C PHE A 32 -4.65 -3.99 -8.87
N GLY A 33 -5.80 -4.66 -8.99
CA GLY A 33 -6.45 -4.94 -10.28
C GLY A 33 -6.67 -3.69 -11.14
N PRO A 34 -7.11 -3.85 -12.41
CA PRO A 34 -7.19 -2.78 -13.40
C PRO A 34 -8.13 -1.62 -13.02
N GLY A 35 -8.87 -1.73 -11.91
CA GLY A 35 -9.82 -0.73 -11.44
C GLY A 35 -9.22 0.66 -11.25
N LEU A 36 -7.97 0.78 -10.77
CA LEU A 36 -7.34 2.10 -10.63
C LEU A 36 -7.07 2.75 -11.99
N SER A 37 -6.53 1.99 -12.95
CA SER A 37 -6.26 2.51 -14.30
C SER A 37 -7.55 2.94 -14.99
N ALA A 38 -8.58 2.09 -14.97
CA ALA A 38 -9.88 2.39 -15.56
C ALA A 38 -10.55 3.62 -14.91
N TRP A 39 -10.40 3.79 -13.59
CA TRP A 39 -10.94 4.92 -12.85
C TRP A 39 -10.24 6.24 -13.21
N ILE A 40 -8.92 6.21 -13.43
CA ILE A 40 -8.16 7.38 -13.90
C ILE A 40 -8.49 7.69 -15.37
N GLU A 41 -8.58 6.68 -16.24
CA GLU A 41 -8.98 6.86 -17.64
C GLU A 41 -10.38 7.48 -17.77
N ALA A 42 -11.27 7.21 -16.82
CA ALA A 42 -12.59 7.83 -16.73
C ALA A 42 -12.59 9.28 -16.21
N GLY A 43 -11.42 9.84 -15.86
CA GLY A 43 -11.29 11.22 -15.39
C GLY A 43 -11.80 11.45 -13.96
N TYR A 44 -11.97 10.38 -13.16
CA TYR A 44 -12.52 10.50 -11.82
C TYR A 44 -11.54 11.08 -10.79
N HIS A 45 -10.29 11.33 -11.18
CA HIS A 45 -9.27 11.98 -10.34
C HIS A 45 -9.41 13.49 -10.18
N ALA A 46 -10.34 14.14 -10.90
CA ALA A 46 -10.50 15.60 -10.88
C ALA A 46 -9.15 16.32 -11.06
N ASP A 47 -8.80 17.27 -10.20
CA ASP A 47 -7.55 18.06 -10.32
C ASP A 47 -6.28 17.28 -9.92
N MET A 48 -6.39 16.01 -9.52
CA MET A 48 -5.25 15.20 -9.10
C MET A 48 -4.48 14.60 -10.29
N ASN A 49 -4.16 15.44 -11.30
CA ASN A 49 -3.47 15.06 -12.54
C ASN A 49 -2.15 14.30 -12.32
N TRP A 50 -1.51 14.50 -11.18
CA TRP A 50 -0.29 13.78 -10.80
C TRP A 50 -0.52 12.26 -10.63
N MET A 51 -1.77 11.81 -10.41
CA MET A 51 -2.10 10.39 -10.23
C MET A 51 -1.85 9.57 -11.49
N GLU A 52 -2.06 10.13 -12.68
CA GLU A 52 -1.77 9.49 -13.98
C GLU A 52 -0.31 9.00 -14.05
N ARG A 53 0.62 9.81 -13.57
CA ARG A 53 2.07 9.52 -13.62
C ARG A 53 2.53 8.50 -12.56
N THR A 54 1.67 8.18 -11.62
CA THR A 54 2.04 7.42 -10.41
C THR A 54 1.26 6.11 -10.28
N VAL A 55 0.43 5.76 -11.26
CA VAL A 55 -0.28 4.47 -11.35
C VAL A 55 0.68 3.29 -11.20
N PRO A 56 1.82 3.21 -11.91
CA PRO A 56 2.71 2.04 -11.80
C PRO A 56 3.17 1.79 -10.36
N LYS A 57 3.53 2.85 -9.62
CA LYS A 57 3.98 2.77 -8.23
C LYS A 57 2.88 2.38 -7.24
N ARG A 58 1.61 2.61 -7.58
CA ARG A 58 0.46 2.17 -6.77
C ARG A 58 0.08 0.73 -7.05
N SER A 59 0.35 0.25 -8.25
CA SER A 59 0.07 -1.12 -8.66
C SER A 59 1.18 -2.10 -8.27
N ASP A 60 2.42 -1.62 -8.14
CA ASP A 60 3.60 -2.42 -7.80
C ASP A 60 4.41 -1.80 -6.64
N PRO A 61 4.29 -2.35 -5.42
CA PRO A 61 5.07 -1.92 -4.25
C PRO A 61 6.59 -2.00 -4.44
N ALA A 62 7.09 -2.91 -5.28
CA ALA A 62 8.53 -3.08 -5.50
C ALA A 62 9.17 -1.87 -6.18
N LEU A 63 8.39 -1.04 -6.90
CA LEU A 63 8.84 0.22 -7.49
C LEU A 63 9.07 1.33 -6.46
N VAL A 64 8.64 1.13 -5.22
CA VAL A 64 8.79 2.09 -4.11
C VAL A 64 9.73 1.55 -3.04
N LEU A 65 9.59 0.27 -2.69
CA LEU A 65 10.43 -0.40 -1.70
C LEU A 65 11.03 -1.68 -2.30
N PRO A 66 12.34 -1.67 -2.62
CA PRO A 66 13.01 -2.88 -3.11
C PRO A 66 12.92 -4.03 -2.10
N GLY A 67 12.43 -5.19 -2.55
CA GLY A 67 12.26 -6.39 -1.71
C GLY A 67 10.97 -6.43 -0.89
N ALA A 68 9.98 -5.60 -1.26
CA ALA A 68 8.61 -5.68 -0.75
C ALA A 68 7.91 -7.00 -1.08
#